data_AF-A0A7Y6DYS2-F1
#
_entry.id   AF-A0A7Y6DYS2-F1
#
_cell.length_a   1.000
_cell.length_b   1.000
_cell.length_c   1.000
_cell.angle_alpha   90.00
_cell.angle_beta   90.00
_cell.angle_gamma   90.00
#
_symmetry.space_group_name_H-M   'P 1'
#
loop_
_entity.id
_entity.type
_entity.pdbx_description
1 polymer ?
#
loop_
_entity_poly.entity_id
_entity_poly.type
_entity_poly.pdbx_seq_one_letter_code
_entity_poly.pdbx_strand_id
1 'polypeptide(L)'
;MSQTWIEDLDAEFDDSDFDDSEFDDSEFDDSEFDDSEFDDGEAVRRRRSRQRRRAVARRRASGTAVARRPRTAAAAIRAVDADQKAIENELRSEINQLKRDGQWSNWVTVGTAVTGAGLAIWKPSNPWVEALFRAAPLALLKAPRGAKGGAAVLTRPQVVGPALIGVATFIGTKVNQKRIEVPTTQVRVGQGGSTAFAAQVVSASGAPTGEMVTYTPANAETATYNHDRRGIEGVNPGYTSIRASAPGTTAVTISVEVVAAPANVVVPAPPADAAAPAVPADAVAPAAPKNKDA
;
A
#
# COMPACT_ATOMS: atom_id res chain seq x y z
N MET A 1 32.47 -42.32 18.76
CA MET A 1 31.61 -41.28 19.34
C MET A 1 31.49 -40.18 18.28
N SER A 2 30.37 -39.80 17.69
CA SER A 2 28.96 -40.24 17.68
C SER A 2 28.22 -39.23 16.77
N GLN A 3 27.48 -39.72 15.74
CA GLN A 3 26.29 -39.14 15.06
C GLN A 3 26.49 -37.78 14.32
N THR A 4 26.40 -37.56 12.99
CA THR A 4 25.60 -38.04 11.83
C THR A 4 24.10 -37.80 11.89
N TRP A 5 23.64 -36.54 11.78
CA TRP A 5 22.26 -36.18 11.42
C TRP A 5 22.24 -34.74 10.85
N ILE A 6 22.07 -34.56 9.53
CA ILE A 6 21.52 -33.38 8.79
C ILE A 6 21.77 -33.56 7.27
N GLU A 7 21.61 -34.78 6.75
CA GLU A 7 21.61 -35.03 5.30
C GLU A 7 20.49 -36.04 5.04
N ASP A 8 19.28 -35.53 4.81
CA ASP A 8 18.14 -36.15 4.08
C ASP A 8 16.80 -35.55 4.55
N LEU A 9 16.51 -34.35 4.08
CA LEU A 9 15.13 -33.88 3.96
C LEU A 9 14.93 -33.38 2.52
N ASP A 10 15.11 -34.31 1.60
CA ASP A 10 14.56 -34.25 0.24
C ASP A 10 13.10 -34.70 0.35
N ALA A 11 12.22 -33.73 0.64
CA ALA A 11 10.79 -33.94 0.65
C ALA A 11 10.22 -33.39 -0.66
N GLU A 12 10.23 -34.23 -1.69
CA GLU A 12 9.38 -34.08 -2.86
C GLU A 12 7.92 -34.09 -2.39
N PHE A 13 7.32 -32.91 -2.29
CA PHE A 13 5.87 -32.77 -2.19
C PHE A 13 5.30 -32.86 -3.60
N ASP A 14 4.97 -34.09 -3.99
CA ASP A 14 4.04 -34.40 -5.07
C ASP A 14 2.63 -34.49 -4.45
N ASP A 15 1.84 -33.43 -4.62
CA ASP A 15 0.40 -33.42 -4.30
C ASP A 15 -0.24 -32.21 -4.98
N SER A 16 -0.43 -32.32 -6.30
CA SER A 16 -1.26 -31.38 -7.07
C SER A 16 -2.27 -32.11 -7.94
N ASP A 17 -3.14 -32.88 -7.30
CA ASP A 17 -4.45 -33.28 -7.83
C ASP A 17 -5.53 -32.80 -6.86
N PHE A 18 -5.83 -31.50 -6.91
CA PHE A 18 -7.10 -30.96 -6.44
C PHE A 18 -7.88 -30.49 -7.67
N ASP A 19 -8.36 -31.48 -8.41
CA ASP A 19 -9.53 -31.36 -9.27
C ASP A 19 -10.75 -31.55 -8.38
N ASP A 20 -11.39 -30.45 -7.94
CA ASP A 20 -12.78 -30.56 -7.50
C ASP A 20 -13.55 -29.24 -7.65
N SER A 21 -14.63 -29.36 -8.42
CA SER A 21 -15.86 -28.57 -8.41
C SER A 21 -15.84 -27.17 -9.03
N GLU A 22 -16.12 -27.14 -10.34
CA GLU A 22 -17.00 -26.13 -10.93
C GLU A 22 -18.33 -26.10 -10.16
N PHE A 23 -18.47 -25.12 -9.26
CA PHE A 23 -19.76 -24.76 -8.69
C PHE A 23 -20.40 -23.70 -9.61
N ASP A 24 -21.12 -24.21 -10.61
CA ASP A 24 -22.17 -23.49 -11.34
C ASP A 24 -23.43 -23.49 -10.48
N ASP A 25 -23.67 -22.39 -9.76
CA ASP A 25 -24.96 -22.07 -9.13
C ASP A 25 -25.03 -20.54 -8.96
N SER A 26 -25.16 -19.84 -10.09
CA SER A 26 -25.53 -18.43 -10.12
C SER A 26 -26.90 -18.23 -10.75
N GLU A 27 -27.94 -18.73 -10.07
CA GLU A 27 -29.31 -18.22 -10.15
C GLU A 27 -29.90 -18.14 -8.74
N PHE A 28 -29.53 -17.09 -8.00
CA PHE A 28 -30.35 -16.58 -6.90
C PHE A 28 -30.94 -15.25 -7.36
N ASP A 29 -32.03 -15.41 -8.10
CA ASP A 29 -33.09 -14.43 -8.28
C ASP A 29 -33.85 -14.24 -6.95
N ASP A 30 -34.43 -13.05 -6.79
CA ASP A 30 -35.36 -12.64 -5.73
C ASP A 30 -34.88 -12.66 -4.27
N SER A 31 -34.50 -11.47 -3.78
CA SER A 31 -35.50 -10.64 -3.08
C SER A 31 -34.86 -9.33 -2.60
N GLU A 32 -35.50 -8.22 -2.98
CA GLU A 32 -35.37 -6.93 -2.32
C GLU A 32 -35.63 -7.09 -0.82
N PHE A 33 -34.57 -7.23 -0.02
CA PHE A 33 -34.66 -6.99 1.42
C PHE A 33 -34.37 -5.51 1.66
N ASP A 34 -35.45 -4.75 1.81
CA ASP A 34 -35.47 -3.39 2.33
C ASP A 34 -34.90 -3.38 3.75
N ASP A 35 -33.59 -3.19 3.83
CA ASP A 35 -32.78 -3.27 5.06
C ASP A 35 -32.81 -1.93 5.84
N SER A 36 -34.01 -1.35 6.01
CA SER A 36 -34.22 -0.05 6.65
C SER A 36 -34.81 -0.12 8.06
N GLU A 37 -34.60 -1.21 8.82
CA GLU A 37 -35.13 -1.32 10.20
C GLU A 37 -34.20 -1.98 11.25
N PHE A 38 -32.87 -1.95 11.07
CA PHE A 38 -31.93 -2.59 12.01
C PHE A 38 -31.37 -1.70 13.14
N ASP A 39 -31.79 -0.44 13.27
CA ASP A 39 -31.22 0.48 14.28
C ASP A 39 -32.07 0.60 15.58
N ASP A 40 -33.31 0.08 15.59
CA ASP A 40 -34.21 0.24 16.75
C ASP A 40 -34.11 -0.88 17.82
N GLY A 41 -33.45 -1.99 17.49
CA GLY A 41 -33.39 -3.17 18.36
C GLY A 41 -32.68 -2.92 19.71
N GLU A 42 -31.62 -2.10 19.74
CA GLU A 42 -30.85 -1.88 20.97
C GLU A 42 -31.54 -0.88 21.91
N ALA A 43 -32.16 0.17 21.36
CA ALA A 43 -32.94 1.14 22.13
C ALA A 43 -34.15 0.48 22.80
N VAL A 44 -34.88 -0.38 22.07
CA VAL A 44 -36.00 -1.17 22.60
C VAL A 44 -35.54 -2.14 23.69
N ARG A 45 -34.40 -2.83 23.50
CA ARG A 45 -33.82 -3.72 24.52
C ARG A 45 -33.42 -2.97 25.80
N ARG A 46 -32.79 -1.80 25.68
CA ARG A 46 -32.46 -0.94 26.85
C ARG A 46 -33.71 -0.39 27.54
N ARG A 47 -34.77 -0.06 26.80
CA ARG A 47 -36.05 0.40 27.36
C ARG A 47 -36.75 -0.71 28.15
N ARG A 48 -36.78 -1.94 27.61
CA ARG A 48 -37.31 -3.13 28.29
C ARG A 48 -36.51 -3.48 29.55
N SER A 49 -35.18 -3.41 29.53
CA SER A 49 -34.36 -3.71 30.72
C SER A 49 -34.55 -2.68 31.84
N ARG A 50 -34.65 -1.39 31.49
CA ARG A 50 -34.97 -0.31 32.44
C ARG A 50 -36.39 -0.44 33.02
N GLN A 51 -37.38 -0.81 32.20
CA GLN A 51 -38.73 -1.09 32.68
C GLN A 51 -38.77 -2.28 33.64
N ARG A 52 -38.06 -3.39 33.34
CA ARG A 52 -37.97 -4.54 34.25
C ARG A 52 -37.33 -4.15 35.60
N ARG A 53 -36.24 -3.37 35.59
CA ARG A 53 -35.61 -2.89 36.84
C ARG A 53 -36.54 -1.99 37.65
N ARG A 54 -37.30 -1.10 37.01
CA ARG A 54 -38.30 -0.26 37.70
C ARG A 54 -39.48 -1.06 38.26
N ALA A 55 -39.93 -2.10 37.56
CA ALA A 55 -41.00 -2.98 38.04
C ALA A 55 -40.55 -3.80 39.28
N VAL A 56 -39.32 -4.31 39.28
CA VAL A 56 -38.75 -5.02 40.44
C VAL A 56 -38.53 -4.07 41.62
N ALA A 57 -38.03 -2.86 41.38
CA ALA A 57 -37.88 -1.84 42.43
C ALA A 57 -39.23 -1.44 43.03
N ARG A 58 -40.27 -1.26 42.21
CA ARG A 58 -41.63 -1.00 42.69
C ARG A 58 -42.19 -2.15 43.53
N ARG A 59 -41.96 -3.41 43.14
CA ARG A 59 -42.36 -4.57 43.96
C ARG A 59 -41.62 -4.65 45.30
N ARG A 60 -40.38 -4.17 45.39
CA ARG A 60 -39.65 -4.06 46.66
C ARG A 60 -40.17 -2.91 47.53
N ALA A 61 -40.55 -1.78 46.93
CA ALA A 61 -41.09 -0.62 47.65
C ALA A 61 -42.55 -0.81 48.11
N SER A 62 -43.35 -1.59 47.37
CA SER A 62 -44.75 -1.87 47.72
C SER A 62 -44.92 -3.13 48.60
N GLY A 63 -43.84 -3.61 49.21
CA GLY A 63 -43.88 -4.73 50.14
C GLY A 63 -44.48 -4.31 51.48
N THR A 64 -45.80 -4.11 51.53
CA THR A 64 -46.55 -4.27 52.78
C THR A 64 -46.22 -5.65 53.33
N ALA A 65 -45.79 -5.69 54.59
CA ALA A 65 -45.45 -6.90 55.32
C ALA A 65 -46.70 -7.79 55.49
N VAL A 66 -47.07 -8.52 54.44
CA VAL A 66 -48.05 -9.60 54.53
C VAL A 66 -47.38 -10.70 55.33
N ALA A 67 -47.92 -10.97 56.52
CA ALA A 67 -47.50 -12.03 57.43
C ALA A 67 -47.20 -13.31 56.65
N ARG A 68 -45.92 -13.70 56.64
CA ARG A 68 -45.45 -14.95 56.05
C ARG A 68 -46.18 -16.10 56.73
N ARG A 69 -47.20 -16.67 56.06
CA ARG A 69 -47.65 -18.02 56.38
C ARG A 69 -46.46 -18.98 56.21
N PRO A 70 -46.34 -20.02 57.07
CA PRO A 70 -45.23 -20.95 57.02
C PRO A 70 -45.16 -21.56 55.62
N ARG A 71 -44.04 -21.30 54.95
CA ARG A 71 -43.74 -21.83 53.64
C ARG A 71 -43.66 -23.34 53.76
N THR A 72 -44.57 -24.03 53.09
CA THR A 72 -44.49 -25.49 52.89
C THR A 72 -43.14 -25.85 52.29
N ALA A 73 -42.57 -27.00 52.66
CA ALA A 73 -41.22 -27.43 52.27
C ALA A 73 -40.92 -27.28 50.76
N ALA A 74 -41.94 -27.41 49.90
CA ALA A 74 -41.84 -27.19 48.47
C ALA A 74 -41.35 -25.79 48.05
N ALA A 75 -41.67 -24.73 48.80
CA ALA A 75 -41.22 -23.38 48.50
C ALA A 75 -39.75 -23.15 48.92
N ALA A 76 -39.27 -23.86 49.93
CA ALA A 76 -37.86 -23.86 50.29
C ALA A 76 -37.03 -24.58 49.22
N ILE A 77 -37.51 -25.71 48.70
CA ILE A 77 -36.85 -26.46 47.62
C ILE A 77 -36.73 -25.62 46.34
N ARG A 78 -37.78 -24.90 45.94
CA ARG A 78 -37.70 -24.02 44.75
C ARG A 78 -36.78 -22.81 44.95
N ALA A 79 -36.63 -22.32 46.18
CA ALA A 79 -35.68 -21.23 46.46
C ALA A 79 -34.24 -21.72 46.31
N VAL A 80 -33.93 -22.93 46.79
CA VAL A 80 -32.61 -23.54 46.63
C VAL A 80 -32.29 -23.80 45.15
N ASP A 81 -33.24 -24.30 44.35
CA ASP A 81 -33.04 -24.49 42.90
C ASP A 81 -32.82 -23.16 42.16
N ALA A 82 -33.53 -22.09 42.57
CA ALA A 82 -33.32 -20.76 41.99
C ALA A 82 -31.93 -20.18 42.33
N ASP A 83 -31.46 -20.38 43.57
CA ASP A 83 -30.13 -19.94 43.99
C ASP A 83 -29.02 -20.76 43.30
N GLN A 84 -29.20 -22.07 43.14
CA GLN A 84 -28.27 -22.92 42.38
C GLN A 84 -28.16 -22.48 40.92
N LYS A 85 -29.28 -22.15 40.26
CA LYS A 85 -29.27 -21.61 38.89
C LYS A 85 -28.63 -20.23 38.80
N ALA A 86 -28.76 -19.38 39.82
CA ALA A 86 -28.09 -18.10 39.85
C ALA A 86 -26.57 -18.28 39.92
N ILE A 87 -26.09 -19.16 40.79
CA ILE A 87 -24.67 -19.50 40.95
C ILE A 87 -24.11 -20.14 39.68
N GLU A 88 -24.85 -21.05 39.03
CA GLU A 88 -24.41 -21.67 37.78
C GLU A 88 -24.28 -20.66 36.64
N ASN A 89 -25.21 -19.71 36.53
CA ASN A 89 -25.14 -18.64 35.53
C ASN A 89 -23.96 -17.69 35.79
N GLU A 90 -23.65 -17.40 37.05
CA GLU A 90 -22.50 -16.59 37.45
C GLU A 90 -21.19 -17.30 37.08
N LEU A 91 -21.03 -18.57 37.47
CA LEU A 91 -19.88 -19.41 37.09
C LEU A 91 -19.69 -19.51 35.58
N ARG A 92 -20.77 -19.73 34.81
CA ARG A 92 -20.70 -19.75 33.34
C ARG A 92 -20.26 -18.40 32.78
N SER A 93 -20.69 -17.30 33.38
CA SER A 93 -20.27 -15.96 32.95
C SER A 93 -18.79 -15.69 33.23
N GLU A 94 -18.28 -16.10 34.40
CA GLU A 94 -16.88 -15.97 34.79
C GLU A 94 -15.97 -16.86 33.93
N ILE A 95 -16.35 -18.12 33.68
CA ILE A 95 -15.60 -19.03 32.81
C ILE A 95 -15.52 -18.47 31.38
N ASN A 96 -16.62 -17.91 30.87
CA ASN A 96 -16.61 -17.28 29.54
C ASN A 96 -15.74 -16.01 29.51
N GLN A 97 -15.65 -15.28 30.61
CA GLN A 97 -14.78 -14.12 30.73
C GLN A 97 -13.30 -14.54 30.77
N LEU A 98 -12.97 -15.55 31.58
CA LEU A 98 -11.61 -16.13 31.65
C LEU A 98 -11.17 -16.73 30.31
N LYS A 99 -12.05 -17.43 29.59
CA LYS A 99 -11.74 -17.94 28.24
C LYS A 99 -11.45 -16.81 27.25
N ARG A 100 -12.17 -15.69 27.30
CA ARG A 100 -11.87 -14.53 26.45
C ARG A 100 -10.53 -13.91 26.80
N ASP A 101 -10.23 -13.75 28.08
CA ASP A 101 -8.96 -13.15 28.52
C ASP A 101 -7.77 -14.06 28.17
N GLY A 102 -7.91 -15.39 28.29
CA GLY A 102 -6.90 -16.36 27.87
C GLY A 102 -6.72 -16.46 26.34
N GLN A 103 -7.79 -16.33 25.57
CA GLN A 103 -7.67 -16.23 24.11
C GLN A 103 -6.88 -14.98 23.71
N TRP A 104 -7.11 -13.85 24.39
CA TRP A 104 -6.38 -12.60 24.13
C TRP A 104 -4.88 -12.73 24.39
N SER A 105 -4.46 -13.40 25.48
CA SER A 105 -3.02 -13.61 25.72
C SER A 105 -2.39 -14.47 24.64
N ASN A 106 -3.08 -15.53 24.19
CA ASN A 106 -2.60 -16.38 23.10
C ASN A 106 -2.44 -15.59 21.79
N TRP A 107 -3.39 -14.71 21.45
CA TRP A 107 -3.29 -13.88 20.25
C TRP A 107 -2.13 -12.87 20.32
N VAL A 108 -1.87 -12.29 21.48
CA VAL A 108 -0.71 -11.39 21.67
C VAL A 108 0.59 -12.16 21.50
N THR A 109 0.71 -13.35 22.09
CA THR A 109 1.90 -14.20 21.95
C THR A 109 2.15 -14.62 20.50
N VAL A 110 1.11 -15.07 19.79
CA VAL A 110 1.21 -15.42 18.36
C VAL A 110 1.56 -14.18 17.54
N GLY A 111 0.93 -13.04 17.81
CA GLY A 111 1.22 -11.77 17.14
C GLY A 111 2.67 -11.34 17.32
N THR A 112 3.24 -11.46 18.53
CA THR A 112 4.64 -11.16 18.80
C THR A 112 5.59 -12.12 18.09
N ALA A 113 5.29 -13.43 18.10
CA ALA A 113 6.11 -14.44 17.43
C ALA A 113 6.14 -14.24 15.90
N VAL A 114 4.98 -14.01 15.28
CA VAL A 114 4.86 -13.76 13.83
C VAL A 114 5.57 -12.46 13.45
N THR A 115 5.42 -11.40 14.26
CA THR A 115 6.09 -10.11 14.02
C THR A 115 7.62 -10.26 14.12
N GLY A 116 8.11 -11.01 15.11
CA GLY A 116 9.54 -11.28 15.29
C GLY A 116 10.15 -12.09 14.15
N ALA A 117 9.49 -13.17 13.74
CA ALA A 117 9.92 -14.00 12.60
C ALA A 117 9.86 -13.21 11.28
N GLY A 118 8.80 -12.43 11.07
CA GLY A 118 8.64 -11.57 9.90
C GLY A 118 9.75 -10.51 9.77
N LEU A 119 10.11 -9.85 10.88
CA LEU A 119 11.22 -8.88 10.90
C LEU A 119 12.60 -9.52 10.71
N ALA A 120 12.77 -10.79 11.09
CA ALA A 120 14.02 -11.52 10.87
C ALA A 120 14.24 -11.87 9.39
N ILE A 121 13.16 -12.22 8.69
CA ILE A 121 13.20 -12.57 7.25
C ILE A 121 13.20 -11.30 6.38
N TRP A 122 12.47 -10.27 6.81
CA TRP A 122 12.35 -9.00 6.09
C TRP A 122 12.75 -7.83 7.00
N LYS A 123 13.94 -7.27 6.77
CA LYS A 123 14.36 -6.02 7.39
C LYS A 123 13.88 -4.84 6.55
N PRO A 124 12.81 -4.12 6.94
CA PRO A 124 12.42 -2.91 6.23
C PRO A 124 13.56 -1.89 6.28
N SER A 125 13.89 -1.29 5.14
CA SER A 125 14.90 -0.22 5.05
C SER A 125 14.43 1.09 5.68
N ASN A 126 13.12 1.25 5.88
CA ASN A 126 12.52 2.44 6.47
C ASN A 126 12.33 2.26 7.99
N PRO A 127 12.97 3.07 8.84
CA PRO A 127 12.88 2.95 10.30
C PRO A 127 11.46 3.17 10.84
N TRP A 128 10.60 3.90 10.11
CA TRP A 128 9.19 4.08 10.51
C TRP A 128 8.36 2.81 10.34
N VAL A 129 8.63 2.03 9.29
CA VAL A 129 7.96 0.75 9.06
C VAL A 129 8.41 -0.25 10.13
N GLU A 130 9.70 -0.28 10.45
CA GLU A 130 10.22 -1.10 11.54
C GLU A 130 9.58 -0.74 12.89
N ALA A 131 9.50 0.55 13.21
CA ALA A 131 8.86 1.03 14.43
C ALA A 131 7.37 0.67 14.48
N LEU A 132 6.66 0.77 13.35
CA LEU A 132 5.25 0.41 13.25
C LEU A 132 5.04 -1.10 13.47
N PHE A 133 5.88 -1.95 12.86
CA PHE A 133 5.85 -3.39 13.07
C PHE A 133 6.15 -3.75 14.53
N ARG A 134 7.17 -3.15 15.14
CA ARG A 134 7.47 -3.34 16.57
C ARG A 134 6.36 -2.85 17.49
N ALA A 135 5.61 -1.81 17.08
CA ALA A 135 4.50 -1.26 17.84
C ALA A 135 3.16 -2.00 17.60
N ALA A 136 3.02 -2.78 16.53
CA ALA A 136 1.77 -3.46 16.19
C ALA A 136 1.24 -4.40 17.30
N PRO A 137 2.08 -5.20 18.00
CA PRO A 137 1.63 -5.98 19.16
C PRO A 137 1.13 -5.11 20.33
N LEU A 138 1.72 -3.92 20.52
CA LEU A 138 1.31 -2.97 21.55
C LEU A 138 -0.01 -2.27 21.18
N ALA A 139 -0.26 -2.02 19.90
CA ALA A 139 -1.53 -1.50 19.42
C ALA A 139 -2.68 -2.51 19.62
N LEU A 140 -2.39 -3.82 19.48
CA LEU A 140 -3.34 -4.88 19.80
C LEU A 140 -3.73 -4.88 21.29
N LEU A 141 -2.78 -4.63 22.19
CA LEU A 141 -3.03 -4.61 23.64
C LEU A 141 -4.00 -3.52 24.11
N LYS A 142 -4.33 -2.52 23.28
CA LYS A 142 -5.14 -1.36 23.66
C LYS A 142 -6.39 -1.19 22.80
N ALA A 143 -7.11 -2.27 22.49
CA ALA A 143 -8.45 -2.12 21.95
C ALA A 143 -9.36 -1.40 22.97
N PRO A 144 -9.92 -0.22 22.66
CA PRO A 144 -10.74 0.52 23.59
C PRO A 144 -11.97 -0.31 23.97
N ARG A 145 -12.05 -0.70 25.25
CA ARG A 145 -13.24 -1.32 25.84
C ARG A 145 -14.41 -0.34 25.75
N GLY A 146 -15.17 -0.40 24.66
CA GLY A 146 -16.37 0.43 24.50
C GLY A 146 -16.70 0.91 23.09
N ALA A 147 -15.90 0.59 22.06
CA ALA A 147 -16.28 0.91 20.69
C ALA A 147 -17.58 0.18 20.31
N LYS A 148 -18.64 0.93 20.00
CA LYS A 148 -19.93 0.42 19.53
C LYS A 148 -20.14 0.88 18.09
N GLY A 149 -20.72 0.02 17.24
CA GLY A 149 -20.99 0.30 15.82
C GLY A 149 -19.97 -0.33 14.84
N GLY A 150 -20.09 -0.04 13.54
CA GLY A 150 -19.24 -0.60 12.47
C GLY A 150 -17.73 -0.41 12.67
N ALA A 151 -17.32 0.64 13.39
CA ALA A 151 -15.93 0.85 13.80
C ALA A 151 -15.38 -0.24 14.75
N ALA A 152 -16.26 -0.95 15.47
CA ALA A 152 -15.89 -2.08 16.31
C ALA A 152 -15.54 -3.34 15.50
N VAL A 153 -16.00 -3.45 14.24
CA VAL A 153 -15.63 -4.54 13.33
C VAL A 153 -14.22 -4.33 12.78
N LEU A 154 -13.90 -3.08 12.42
CA LEU A 154 -12.58 -2.69 11.93
C LEU A 154 -11.47 -2.75 12.98
N THR A 155 -11.83 -2.78 14.27
CA THR A 155 -10.88 -2.91 15.39
C THR A 155 -10.76 -4.35 15.92
N ARG A 156 -11.46 -5.32 15.30
CA ARG A 156 -11.31 -6.73 15.68
C ARG A 156 -9.91 -7.21 15.31
N PRO A 157 -9.21 -7.94 16.19
CA PRO A 157 -7.90 -8.52 15.90
C PRO A 157 -7.87 -9.33 14.59
N GLN A 158 -8.98 -10.00 14.29
CA GLN A 158 -9.19 -10.81 13.09
C GLN A 158 -9.22 -9.99 11.79
N VAL A 159 -9.52 -8.70 11.84
CA VAL A 159 -9.57 -7.82 10.66
C VAL A 159 -8.30 -6.96 10.58
N VAL A 160 -7.83 -6.46 11.74
CA VAL A 160 -6.63 -5.62 11.82
C VAL A 160 -5.35 -6.39 11.49
N GLY A 161 -5.23 -7.66 11.92
CA GLY A 161 -4.06 -8.48 11.64
C GLY A 161 -3.83 -8.69 10.12
N PRO A 162 -4.82 -9.23 9.38
CA PRO A 162 -4.71 -9.39 7.94
C PRO A 162 -4.61 -8.05 7.19
N ALA A 163 -5.32 -7.00 7.63
CA ALA A 163 -5.25 -5.69 6.98
C ALA A 163 -3.87 -5.05 7.11
N LEU A 164 -3.22 -5.14 8.27
CA LEU A 164 -1.86 -4.63 8.45
C LEU A 164 -0.82 -5.45 7.67
N ILE A 165 -0.97 -6.78 7.61
CA ILE A 165 -0.11 -7.64 6.78
C ILE A 165 -0.30 -7.29 5.30
N GLY A 166 -1.54 -7.13 4.84
CA GLY A 166 -1.87 -6.75 3.47
C GLY A 166 -1.34 -5.37 3.07
N VAL A 167 -1.43 -4.38 3.97
CA VAL A 167 -0.85 -3.05 3.73
C VAL A 167 0.67 -3.12 3.71
N ALA A 168 1.29 -3.91 4.59
CA ALA A 168 2.74 -4.06 4.61
C ALA A 168 3.29 -4.81 3.39
N THR A 169 2.62 -5.85 2.90
CA THR A 169 3.01 -6.53 1.65
C THR A 169 2.77 -5.64 0.43
N PHE A 170 1.68 -4.87 0.38
CA PHE A 170 1.42 -3.93 -0.71
C PHE A 170 2.43 -2.77 -0.74
N ILE A 171 2.86 -2.26 0.42
CA ILE A 171 3.89 -1.23 0.50
C ILE A 171 5.27 -1.84 0.21
N GLY A 172 5.59 -3.02 0.75
CA GLY A 172 6.87 -3.69 0.54
C GLY A 172 7.12 -4.04 -0.93
N THR A 173 6.09 -4.45 -1.67
CA THR A 173 6.19 -4.75 -3.10
C THR A 173 6.40 -3.50 -3.96
N LYS A 174 5.95 -2.32 -3.53
CA LYS A 174 6.25 -1.05 -4.22
C LYS A 174 7.62 -0.47 -3.89
N VAL A 175 8.09 -0.69 -2.65
CA VAL A 175 9.36 -0.12 -2.18
C VAL A 175 10.58 -0.76 -2.86
N ASN A 176 10.47 -2.00 -3.37
CA ASN A 176 11.56 -2.67 -4.10
C ASN A 176 11.48 -2.57 -5.64
N GLN A 177 10.57 -1.75 -6.19
CA GLN A 177 10.46 -1.64 -7.65
C GLN A 177 11.62 -0.82 -8.22
N LYS A 178 12.32 -1.42 -9.19
CA LYS A 178 13.25 -0.71 -10.04
C LYS A 178 12.48 0.37 -10.81
N ARG A 179 13.11 1.53 -11.00
CA ARG A 179 12.52 2.61 -11.80
C ARG A 179 13.52 3.07 -12.85
N ILE A 180 12.99 3.49 -13.99
CA ILE A 180 13.79 4.15 -15.03
C ILE A 180 13.91 5.62 -14.61
N GLU A 181 15.13 6.06 -14.32
CA GLU A 181 15.43 7.46 -14.09
C GLU A 181 15.87 8.10 -15.40
N VAL A 182 15.18 9.18 -15.76
CA VAL A 182 15.42 9.94 -16.98
C VAL A 182 15.81 11.37 -16.60
N PRO A 183 16.95 11.90 -17.07
CA PRO A 183 17.42 13.23 -16.68
C PRO A 183 16.50 14.36 -17.18
N THR A 184 15.86 14.17 -18.32
CA THR A 184 14.85 15.09 -18.87
C THR A 184 13.78 14.34 -19.64
N THR A 185 12.52 14.73 -19.48
CA THR A 185 11.38 14.18 -20.23
C THR A 185 11.16 14.89 -21.55
N GLN A 186 11.84 16.02 -21.79
CA GLN A 186 11.77 16.78 -23.04
C GLN A 186 13.17 16.92 -23.63
N VAL A 187 13.33 16.46 -24.86
CA VAL A 187 14.59 16.53 -25.60
C VAL A 187 14.36 17.31 -26.89
N ARG A 188 15.22 18.28 -27.17
CA ARG A 188 15.22 19.04 -28.42
C ARG A 188 16.43 18.65 -29.25
N VAL A 189 16.22 18.23 -30.50
CA VAL A 189 17.28 17.78 -31.41
C VAL A 189 17.14 18.51 -32.73
N GLY A 190 18.25 18.90 -33.37
CA GLY A 190 18.22 19.43 -34.73
C GLY A 190 17.96 18.32 -35.75
N GLN A 191 17.31 18.63 -36.86
CA GLN A 191 17.20 17.71 -38.00
C GLN A 191 18.59 17.30 -38.50
N GLY A 192 18.84 16.00 -38.62
CA GLY A 192 20.16 15.41 -38.92
C GLY A 192 21.16 15.47 -37.76
N GLY A 193 20.78 16.07 -36.63
CA GLY A 193 21.58 16.15 -35.41
C GLY A 193 21.37 14.95 -34.49
N SER A 194 22.29 14.78 -33.55
CA SER A 194 22.19 13.80 -32.46
C SER A 194 22.41 14.50 -31.12
N THR A 195 21.57 14.16 -30.13
CA THR A 195 21.74 14.61 -28.75
C THR A 195 21.94 13.40 -27.86
N ALA A 196 23.03 13.40 -27.08
CA ALA A 196 23.31 12.32 -26.13
C ALA A 196 22.16 12.20 -25.12
N PHE A 197 21.66 10.98 -24.96
CA PHE A 197 20.54 10.69 -24.07
C PHE A 197 20.69 9.28 -23.51
N ALA A 198 20.79 9.20 -22.19
CA ALA A 198 20.85 7.94 -21.46
C ALA A 198 19.83 7.98 -20.33
N ALA A 199 19.00 6.95 -20.28
CA ALA A 199 18.19 6.64 -19.11
C ALA A 199 18.88 5.52 -18.36
N GLN A 200 18.78 5.53 -17.03
CA GLN A 200 19.39 4.50 -16.19
C GLN A 200 18.31 3.82 -15.36
N VAL A 201 18.38 2.50 -15.26
CA VAL A 201 17.54 1.75 -14.34
C VAL A 201 18.17 1.84 -12.96
N VAL A 202 17.50 2.51 -12.04
CA VAL A 202 17.92 2.59 -10.64
C VAL A 202 17.09 1.65 -9.77
N SER A 203 17.75 1.03 -8.81
CA SER A 203 17.10 0.23 -7.79
C SER A 203 16.27 1.12 -6.85
N ALA A 204 15.53 0.47 -5.95
CA ALA A 204 14.87 1.13 -4.83
C ALA A 204 15.79 2.00 -3.96
N SER A 205 17.07 1.64 -3.85
CA SER A 205 18.06 2.40 -3.10
C SER A 205 18.65 3.58 -3.89
N GLY A 206 18.24 3.77 -5.15
CA GLY A 206 18.79 4.77 -6.06
C GLY A 206 20.12 4.38 -6.71
N ALA A 207 20.61 3.15 -6.49
CA ALA A 207 21.83 2.68 -7.12
C ALA A 207 21.56 2.27 -8.58
N PRO A 208 22.44 2.60 -9.53
CA PRO A 208 22.31 2.14 -10.90
C PRO A 208 22.48 0.62 -10.96
N THR A 209 21.57 -0.06 -11.66
CA THR A 209 21.56 -1.53 -11.76
C THR A 209 22.37 -2.08 -12.92
N GLY A 210 22.75 -1.23 -13.89
CA GLY A 210 23.44 -1.65 -15.11
C GLY A 210 22.54 -2.33 -16.15
N GLU A 211 21.24 -2.45 -15.90
CA GLU A 211 20.30 -3.02 -16.86
C GLU A 211 20.14 -2.12 -18.09
N MET A 212 20.05 -2.76 -19.26
CA MET A 212 19.88 -2.06 -20.53
C MET A 212 18.44 -1.56 -20.68
N VAL A 213 18.29 -0.29 -21.05
CA VAL A 213 16.99 0.31 -21.37
C VAL A 213 16.73 0.14 -22.86
N THR A 214 15.57 -0.41 -23.21
CA THR A 214 15.09 -0.50 -24.59
C THR A 214 14.28 0.75 -24.94
N TYR A 215 14.63 1.37 -26.07
CA TYR A 215 13.97 2.57 -26.57
C TYR A 215 13.13 2.24 -27.80
N THR A 216 11.84 2.56 -27.75
CA THR A 216 10.92 2.34 -28.87
C THR A 216 10.34 3.69 -29.30
N PRO A 217 10.71 4.22 -30.49
CA PRO A 217 10.13 5.45 -31.00
C PRO A 217 8.68 5.23 -31.41
N ALA A 218 7.80 6.19 -31.09
CA ALA A 218 6.42 6.19 -31.56
C ALA A 218 6.32 6.51 -33.06
N ASN A 219 7.23 7.37 -33.56
CA ASN A 219 7.39 7.65 -34.98
C ASN A 219 8.89 7.73 -35.33
N ALA A 220 9.39 6.68 -35.98
CA ALA A 220 10.78 6.56 -36.41
C ALA A 220 11.15 7.52 -37.56
N GLU A 221 10.17 8.04 -38.30
CA GLU A 221 10.43 9.03 -39.37
C GLU A 221 10.77 10.41 -38.81
N THR A 222 10.38 10.71 -37.56
CA THR A 222 10.69 11.98 -36.90
C THR A 222 11.99 11.87 -36.10
N ALA A 223 12.11 10.87 -35.22
CA ALA A 223 13.32 10.65 -34.43
C ALA A 223 13.55 9.16 -34.16
N THR A 224 14.81 8.76 -34.06
CA THR A 224 15.23 7.40 -33.72
C THR A 224 16.24 7.41 -32.58
N TYR A 225 16.38 6.28 -31.87
CA TYR A 225 17.43 6.12 -30.87
C TYR A 225 18.59 5.33 -31.49
N ASN A 226 19.78 5.91 -31.49
CA ASN A 226 20.98 5.26 -31.98
C ASN A 226 21.75 4.65 -30.79
N HIS A 227 21.77 3.31 -30.73
CA HIS A 227 22.44 2.56 -29.66
C HIS A 227 23.96 2.77 -29.64
N ASP A 228 24.59 2.92 -30.81
CA ASP A 228 26.04 3.09 -30.91
C ASP A 228 26.49 4.45 -30.36
N ARG A 229 25.70 5.49 -30.64
CA ARG A 229 25.96 6.86 -30.17
C ARG A 229 25.36 7.19 -28.82
N ARG A 230 24.55 6.28 -28.25
CA ARG A 230 23.79 6.47 -27.01
C ARG A 230 23.02 7.80 -27.01
N GLY A 231 22.33 8.07 -28.11
CA GLY A 231 21.71 9.36 -28.36
C GLY A 231 20.46 9.27 -29.23
N ILE A 232 19.65 10.33 -29.16
CA ILE A 232 18.46 10.49 -30.01
C ILE A 232 18.89 11.25 -31.26
N GLU A 233 18.58 10.70 -32.43
CA GLU A 233 18.84 11.29 -33.74
C GLU A 233 17.56 11.87 -34.33
N GLY A 234 17.60 13.15 -34.73
CA GLY A 234 16.49 13.81 -35.39
C GLY A 234 16.51 13.52 -36.89
N VAL A 235 15.43 12.96 -37.44
CA VAL A 235 15.33 12.59 -38.86
C VAL A 235 14.55 13.65 -39.65
N ASN A 236 13.30 13.93 -39.26
CA ASN A 236 12.45 14.96 -39.84
C ASN A 236 11.93 15.91 -38.75
N PRO A 237 11.71 17.19 -39.08
CA PRO A 237 11.19 18.15 -38.11
C PRO A 237 9.77 17.76 -37.66
N GLY A 238 9.49 17.95 -36.37
CA GLY A 238 8.20 17.61 -35.78
C GLY A 238 8.30 17.20 -34.31
N TYR A 239 7.18 16.74 -33.76
CA TYR A 239 7.11 16.21 -32.40
C TYR A 239 6.88 14.70 -32.45
N THR A 240 7.63 13.95 -31.65
CA THR A 240 7.43 12.51 -31.46
C THR A 240 7.66 12.15 -29.99
N SER A 241 7.45 10.89 -29.65
CA SER A 241 7.78 10.37 -28.33
C SER A 241 8.58 9.08 -28.43
N ILE A 242 9.46 8.84 -27.46
CA ILE A 242 10.24 7.61 -27.34
C ILE A 242 9.87 6.97 -26.01
N ARG A 243 9.41 5.71 -26.08
CA ARG A 243 9.11 4.91 -24.90
C ARG A 243 10.37 4.19 -24.44
N ALA A 244 10.84 4.50 -23.24
CA ALA A 244 11.92 3.79 -22.56
C ALA A 244 11.31 2.68 -21.69
N SER A 245 11.80 1.45 -21.83
CA SER A 245 11.32 0.30 -21.05
C SER A 245 12.47 -0.61 -20.63
N ALA A 246 12.33 -1.24 -19.47
CA ALA A 246 13.26 -2.25 -18.97
C ALA A 246 12.48 -3.34 -18.20
N PRO A 247 12.99 -4.58 -18.11
CA PRO A 247 12.31 -5.68 -17.42
C PRO A 247 11.96 -5.33 -15.97
N GLY A 248 10.69 -5.54 -15.58
CA GLY A 248 10.24 -5.28 -14.21
C GLY A 248 10.17 -3.80 -13.81
N THR A 249 10.20 -2.88 -14.78
CA THR A 249 10.04 -1.43 -14.55
C THR A 249 8.80 -0.88 -15.27
N THR A 250 8.25 0.21 -14.75
CA THR A 250 7.23 0.97 -15.48
C THR A 250 7.90 1.74 -16.63
N ALA A 251 7.37 1.59 -17.84
CA ALA A 251 7.88 2.31 -19.00
C ALA A 251 7.66 3.82 -18.86
N VAL A 252 8.63 4.61 -19.34
CA VAL A 252 8.61 6.08 -19.30
C VAL A 252 8.56 6.62 -20.73
N THR A 253 7.69 7.59 -20.98
CA THR A 253 7.57 8.25 -22.29
C THR A 253 8.34 9.56 -22.28
N ILE A 254 9.20 9.75 -23.27
CA ILE A 254 10.04 10.94 -23.45
C ILE A 254 9.52 11.69 -24.67
N SER A 255 9.22 12.98 -24.52
CA SER A 255 8.80 13.84 -25.63
C SER A 255 10.03 14.39 -26.34
N VAL A 256 10.05 14.27 -27.66
CA VAL A 256 11.16 14.72 -28.52
C VAL A 256 10.63 15.74 -29.51
N GLU A 257 11.25 16.92 -29.53
CA GLU A 257 11.05 17.95 -30.55
C GLU A 257 12.24 17.94 -31.50
N VAL A 258 11.99 17.69 -32.78
CA VAL A 258 12.98 17.82 -33.83
C VAL A 258 12.79 19.16 -34.53
N VAL A 259 13.77 20.04 -34.38
CA VAL A 259 13.77 21.38 -34.97
C VAL A 259 14.37 21.30 -36.37
N ALA A 260 13.69 21.87 -37.37
CA ALA A 260 14.25 21.99 -38.71
C ALA A 260 15.63 22.67 -38.64
N ALA A 261 16.60 22.17 -39.40
CA ALA A 261 17.85 22.88 -39.57
C ALA A 261 17.52 24.30 -40.02
N PRO A 262 18.15 25.36 -39.46
CA PRO A 262 17.94 26.71 -39.94
C PRO A 262 18.19 26.65 -41.45
N ALA A 263 17.17 26.96 -42.25
CA ALA A 263 17.31 26.99 -43.69
C ALA A 263 18.57 27.81 -43.93
N ASN A 264 19.61 27.16 -44.47
CA ASN A 264 20.89 27.80 -44.67
C ASN A 264 20.55 28.94 -45.62
N VAL A 265 20.38 30.14 -45.07
CA VAL A 265 20.00 31.30 -45.86
C VAL A 265 21.21 31.42 -46.75
N VAL A 266 21.04 30.99 -47.99
CA VAL A 266 22.02 31.20 -49.04
C VAL A 266 22.05 32.71 -49.11
N VAL A 267 22.95 33.32 -48.35
CA VAL A 267 23.25 34.73 -48.48
C VAL A 267 23.63 34.82 -49.95
N PRO A 268 22.79 35.47 -50.78
CA PRO A 268 23.07 35.53 -52.20
C PRO A 268 24.49 36.05 -52.31
N ALA A 269 25.34 35.31 -53.03
CA ALA A 269 26.71 35.73 -53.26
C ALA A 269 26.64 37.21 -53.66
N PRO A 270 27.40 38.10 -52.99
CA PRO A 270 27.34 39.52 -53.31
C PRO A 270 27.52 39.66 -54.83
N PRO A 271 26.71 40.49 -55.51
CA PRO A 271 26.85 40.67 -56.94
C PRO A 271 28.31 41.00 -57.24
N ALA A 272 28.90 40.34 -58.24
CA ALA A 272 30.33 40.45 -58.56
C ALA A 272 30.80 41.90 -58.82
N ASP A 273 29.87 42.83 -59.00
CA ASP A 273 30.10 44.26 -59.24
C ASP A 273 29.93 45.16 -58.00
N ALA A 274 29.66 44.60 -56.82
CA ALA A 274 29.71 45.38 -55.59
C ALA A 274 31.18 45.67 -55.22
N ALA A 275 31.72 46.74 -55.81
CA ALA A 275 32.98 47.34 -55.41
C ALA A 275 33.03 47.42 -53.88
N ALA A 276 34.07 46.82 -53.29
CA ALA A 276 34.28 46.86 -51.86
C ALA A 276 34.15 48.31 -51.38
N PRO A 277 33.27 48.63 -50.40
CA PRO A 277 33.24 49.97 -49.84
C PRO A 277 34.63 50.28 -49.33
N ALA A 278 35.24 51.34 -49.85
CA ALA A 278 36.53 51.83 -49.41
C ALA A 278 36.47 51.99 -47.88
N VAL A 279 37.19 51.12 -47.17
CA VAL A 279 37.34 51.22 -45.72
C VAL A 279 37.96 52.60 -45.46
N PRO A 280 37.26 53.52 -44.76
CA PRO A 280 37.88 54.80 -44.40
C PRO A 280 39.07 54.50 -43.49
N ALA A 281 40.24 55.01 -43.87
CA ALA A 281 41.53 54.72 -43.24
C ALA A 281 41.69 55.27 -41.80
N ASP A 282 40.61 55.74 -41.16
CA ASP A 282 40.65 56.48 -39.88
C ASP A 282 40.04 55.75 -38.67
N ALA A 283 39.67 54.47 -38.78
CA ALA A 283 39.26 53.70 -37.61
C ALA A 283 40.48 53.10 -36.88
N VAL A 284 41.29 53.97 -36.28
CA VAL A 284 42.29 53.57 -35.27
C VAL A 284 41.54 53.00 -34.08
N ALA A 285 41.58 51.67 -33.93
CA ALA A 285 41.05 50.99 -32.76
C ALA A 285 41.78 51.47 -31.49
N PRO A 286 41.07 51.88 -30.42
CA PRO A 286 41.71 52.15 -29.15
C PRO A 286 42.31 50.85 -28.59
N ALA A 287 43.57 50.94 -28.19
CA ALA A 287 44.35 49.84 -27.64
C ALA A 287 43.61 49.17 -26.47
N ALA A 288 43.56 47.83 -26.50
CA ALA A 288 43.05 47.01 -25.42
C ALA A 288 43.80 47.30 -24.11
N PRO A 289 43.10 47.49 -22.97
CA PRO A 289 43.75 47.59 -21.68
C PRO A 289 44.37 46.23 -21.33
N LYS A 290 45.68 46.23 -21.10
CA LYS A 290 46.40 45.12 -20.49
C LYS A 290 45.88 44.97 -19.06
N ASN A 291 45.02 43.98 -18.82
CA ASN A 291 44.77 43.52 -17.45
C ASN A 291 46.04 42.80 -16.96
N LYS A 292 46.81 43.53 -16.18
CA LYS A 292 47.70 43.00 -15.16
C LYS A 292 46.87 42.79 -13.90
N ASP A 293 47.18 41.71 -13.20
CA ASP A 293 46.77 41.42 -11.81
C ASP A 293 45.43 40.67 -11.63
N ALA A 294 45.53 39.34 -11.49
CA ALA A 294 45.10 38.55 -10.31
C ALA A 294 45.24 37.04 -10.60
#